data_AF-A0A7C6SZM4-F1
#
_entry.id   AF-A0A7C6SZM4-F1
#
_cell.length_a   1.000
_cell.length_b   1.000
_cell.length_c   1.000
_cell.angle_alpha   90.00
_cell.angle_beta   90.00
_cell.angle_gamma   90.00
#
_symmetry.space_group_name_H-M   'P 1'
#
loop_
_entity.id
_entity.type
_entity.pdbx_description
1 polymer ?
#
loop_
_entity_poly.entity_id
_entity_poly.type
_entity_poly.pdbx_seq_one_letter_code
_entity_poly.pdbx_strand_id
1 'polypeptide(L)'
;MEVSAAGNPSGRPGATIEDLYAYEAGQLPLFPESGAQQRNDVREVANYVQALTYGLERLKELPVSLRLLRELHERLMEGVRGEKAYPGEFRRTQDWIGPPGCTLAEARFVPPPVPEMYCSNIQSSPFVLPRDYLVWLTTLPRQQLRGWFLRGYCPPPMADAAT
;
A
#
# COMPACT_ATOMS: atom_id res chain seq x y z
N MET A 1 7.68 11.02 -0.32
CA MET A 1 6.85 11.59 -1.42
C MET A 1 5.59 12.16 -0.77
N GLU A 2 5.10 13.35 -1.16
CA GLU A 2 3.99 14.01 -0.45
C GLU A 2 2.64 13.32 -0.72
N VAL A 3 2.10 12.63 0.29
CA VAL A 3 0.73 12.11 0.27
C VAL A 3 -0.22 13.16 0.88
N SER A 4 -0.31 14.33 0.23
CA SER A 4 -1.27 15.38 0.60
C SER A 4 -2.70 14.96 0.25
N ALA A 5 -3.53 14.61 1.23
CA ALA A 5 -4.97 14.43 1.00
C ALA A 5 -5.61 15.80 0.75
N ALA A 6 -5.63 16.24 -0.51
CA ALA A 6 -6.40 17.40 -0.91
C ALA A 6 -7.88 17.10 -0.64
N GLY A 7 -8.50 17.86 0.26
CA GLY A 7 -9.93 17.74 0.56
C GLY A 7 -10.77 18.00 -0.69
N ASN A 8 -11.82 17.20 -0.89
CA ASN A 8 -12.71 17.30 -2.05
C ASN A 8 -13.43 18.67 -2.05
N PRO A 9 -13.16 19.57 -3.02
CA PRO A 9 -13.76 20.90 -3.05
C PRO A 9 -15.26 20.89 -3.39
N SER A 10 -15.81 19.74 -3.81
CA SER A 10 -17.23 19.61 -4.20
C SER A 10 -18.18 19.35 -3.02
N GLY A 11 -17.67 19.10 -1.81
CA GLY A 11 -18.48 18.73 -0.65
C GLY A 11 -19.19 17.37 -0.76
N ARG A 12 -19.10 16.68 -1.91
CA ARG A 12 -19.51 15.28 -2.03
C ARG A 12 -18.54 14.39 -1.23
N PRO A 13 -19.04 13.37 -0.51
CA PRO A 13 -18.18 12.31 0.01
C PRO A 13 -17.40 11.67 -1.15
N GLY A 14 -16.30 10.95 -0.84
CA GLY A 14 -15.55 10.19 -1.84
C GLY A 14 -16.43 9.22 -2.63
N ALA A 15 -15.85 8.51 -3.61
CA ALA A 15 -16.55 7.59 -4.50
C ALA A 15 -17.69 6.80 -3.86
N THR A 16 -18.91 6.93 -4.40
CA THR A 16 -20.08 6.14 -3.96
C THR A 16 -20.19 4.83 -4.74
N ILE A 17 -21.07 3.94 -4.28
CA ILE A 17 -21.33 2.68 -4.99
C ILE A 17 -22.02 2.92 -6.34
N GLU A 18 -22.90 3.93 -6.42
CA GLU A 18 -23.54 4.33 -7.68
C GLU A 18 -22.51 4.83 -8.69
N ASP A 19 -21.54 5.63 -8.24
CA ASP A 19 -20.45 6.09 -9.08
C ASP A 19 -19.60 4.91 -9.58
N LEU A 20 -19.34 3.91 -8.73
CA LEU A 20 -18.61 2.71 -9.13
C LEU A 20 -19.37 1.91 -10.21
N TYR A 21 -20.67 1.69 -10.04
CA TYR A 21 -21.48 1.01 -11.06
C TYR A 21 -21.53 1.79 -12.38
N ALA A 22 -21.68 3.12 -12.31
CA ALA A 22 -21.61 3.96 -13.48
C ALA A 22 -20.24 3.87 -14.17
N TYR A 23 -19.15 3.76 -13.41
CA TYR A 23 -17.80 3.56 -13.93
C TYR A 23 -17.65 2.21 -14.65
N GLU A 24 -18.08 1.11 -14.03
CA GLU A 24 -18.03 -0.23 -14.61
C GLU A 24 -18.87 -0.34 -15.90
N ALA A 25 -20.03 0.33 -15.93
CA ALA A 25 -20.88 0.40 -17.11
C ALA A 25 -20.33 1.31 -18.23
N GLY A 26 -19.21 2.02 -18.00
CA GLY A 26 -18.68 3.02 -18.93
C GLY A 26 -19.55 4.28 -19.05
N GLN A 27 -20.47 4.48 -18.10
CA GLN A 27 -21.48 5.54 -18.08
C GLN A 27 -21.09 6.72 -17.20
N LEU A 28 -19.98 6.65 -16.45
CA LEU A 28 -19.53 7.76 -15.59
C LEU A 28 -19.44 9.13 -16.31
N PRO A 29 -19.02 9.23 -17.58
CA PRO A 29 -19.04 10.49 -18.32
C PRO A 29 -20.42 11.12 -18.51
N LEU A 30 -21.51 10.36 -18.35
CA LEU A 30 -22.90 10.84 -18.46
C LEU A 30 -23.36 11.59 -17.20
N PHE A 31 -22.56 11.56 -16.13
CA PHE A 31 -22.81 12.29 -14.89
C PHE A 31 -21.82 13.46 -14.79
N PRO A 32 -22.12 14.62 -15.42
CA PRO A 32 -21.20 15.77 -15.50
C PRO A 32 -20.88 16.41 -14.14
N GLU A 33 -21.68 16.14 -13.11
CA GLU A 33 -21.43 16.48 -11.71
C GLU A 33 -20.15 15.80 -11.16
N SER A 34 -19.69 14.74 -11.82
CA SER A 34 -18.51 13.96 -11.43
C SER A 34 -17.25 14.65 -11.98
N GLY A 35 -16.73 15.62 -11.21
CA GLY A 35 -15.47 16.30 -11.53
C GLY A 35 -14.28 15.34 -11.71
N ALA A 36 -13.15 15.86 -12.20
CA ALA A 36 -11.95 15.05 -12.44
C ALA A 36 -11.46 14.30 -11.18
N GLN A 37 -11.58 14.94 -10.02
CA GLN A 37 -11.22 14.31 -8.74
C GLN A 37 -12.12 13.12 -8.43
N GLN A 38 -13.45 13.25 -8.59
CA GLN A 38 -14.38 12.14 -8.35
C GLN A 38 -14.07 10.95 -9.26
N ARG A 39 -13.73 11.19 -10.53
CA ARG A 39 -13.34 10.12 -11.45
C ARG A 39 -12.07 9.40 -11.01
N ASN A 40 -11.11 10.13 -10.45
CA ASN A 40 -9.90 9.54 -9.88
C ASN A 40 -10.22 8.72 -8.63
N ASP A 41 -11.04 9.24 -7.72
CA ASP A 41 -11.46 8.55 -6.50
C ASP A 41 -12.20 7.24 -6.83
N VAL A 42 -13.11 7.28 -7.82
CA VAL A 42 -13.85 6.09 -8.29
C VAL A 42 -12.93 5.07 -8.95
N ARG A 43 -11.95 5.53 -9.73
CA ARG A 43 -10.94 4.67 -10.32
C ARG A 43 -10.08 3.99 -9.25
N GLU A 44 -9.70 4.71 -8.18
CA GLU A 44 -8.99 4.10 -7.05
C GLU A 44 -9.83 2.97 -6.43
N VAL A 45 -11.13 3.19 -6.20
CA VAL A 45 -12.05 2.15 -5.71
C VAL A 45 -12.15 0.96 -6.68
N ALA A 46 -12.27 1.22 -7.98
CA ALA A 46 -12.31 0.17 -9.00
C ALA A 46 -11.01 -0.65 -9.01
N ASN A 47 -9.86 0.00 -8.86
CA ASN A 47 -8.57 -0.67 -8.78
C ASN A 47 -8.47 -1.58 -7.54
N TYR A 48 -9.04 -1.19 -6.39
CA TYR A 48 -9.11 -2.08 -5.22
C TYR A 48 -9.87 -3.38 -5.55
N VAL A 49 -11.03 -3.27 -6.19
CA VAL A 49 -11.86 -4.43 -6.57
C VAL A 49 -11.09 -5.34 -7.55
N GLN A 50 -10.45 -4.74 -8.57
CA GLN A 50 -9.67 -5.49 -9.56
C GLN A 50 -8.46 -6.17 -8.94
N ALA A 51 -7.70 -5.46 -8.09
CA ALA A 51 -6.54 -6.02 -7.40
C ALA A 51 -6.96 -7.18 -6.48
N LEU A 52 -8.02 -7.02 -5.69
CA LEU A 52 -8.52 -8.09 -4.82
C LEU A 52 -8.98 -9.32 -5.61
N THR A 53 -9.73 -9.11 -6.68
CA THR A 53 -10.20 -10.20 -7.55
C THR A 53 -9.02 -10.97 -8.14
N TYR A 54 -8.02 -10.24 -8.66
CA TYR A 54 -6.77 -10.83 -9.13
C TYR A 54 -6.04 -11.59 -8.02
N GLY A 55 -5.92 -11.01 -6.82
CA GLY A 55 -5.22 -11.62 -5.68
C GLY A 55 -5.84 -12.94 -5.25
N LEU A 56 -7.17 -13.01 -5.19
CA LEU A 56 -7.89 -14.23 -4.82
C LEU A 56 -7.64 -15.36 -5.83
N GLU A 57 -7.63 -15.05 -7.12
CA GLU A 57 -7.28 -16.02 -8.16
C GLU A 57 -5.80 -16.41 -8.08
N ARG A 58 -4.91 -15.44 -7.87
CA ARG A 58 -3.46 -15.66 -7.77
C ARG A 58 -3.07 -16.53 -6.58
N LEU A 59 -3.83 -16.47 -5.50
CA LEU A 59 -3.62 -17.29 -4.29
C LEU A 59 -3.72 -18.80 -4.53
N LYS A 60 -4.32 -19.23 -5.65
CA LYS A 60 -4.36 -20.65 -6.06
C LYS A 60 -2.97 -21.19 -6.44
N GLU A 61 -2.07 -20.30 -6.89
CA GLU A 61 -0.73 -20.66 -7.40
C GLU A 61 0.40 -20.06 -6.58
N LEU A 62 0.15 -18.93 -5.90
CA LEU A 62 1.17 -18.18 -5.17
C LEU A 62 0.67 -17.93 -3.75
N PRO A 63 1.35 -18.40 -2.69
CA PRO A 63 0.96 -18.07 -1.33
C PRO A 63 1.04 -16.55 -1.11
N VAL A 64 0.36 -16.06 -0.07
CA VAL A 64 0.57 -14.69 0.40
C VAL A 64 2.07 -14.49 0.55
N SER A 65 2.61 -13.49 -0.11
CA SER A 65 4.05 -13.24 -0.23
C SER A 65 4.25 -11.81 -0.69
N LEU A 66 5.47 -11.30 -0.56
CA LEU A 66 5.78 -9.95 -1.03
C LEU A 66 5.72 -9.84 -2.55
N ARG A 67 5.93 -10.94 -3.26
CA ARG A 67 5.66 -11.02 -4.70
C ARG A 67 4.19 -10.72 -4.97
N LEU A 68 3.27 -11.40 -4.27
CA LEU A 68 1.84 -11.13 -4.41
C LEU A 68 1.50 -9.68 -4.07
N LEU A 69 2.02 -9.15 -2.96
CA LEU A 69 1.76 -7.76 -2.55
C LEU A 69 2.24 -6.74 -3.60
N ARG A 70 3.37 -7.01 -4.27
CA ARG A 70 3.87 -6.18 -5.37
C ARG A 70 2.95 -6.28 -6.60
N GLU A 71 2.56 -7.49 -7.01
CA GLU A 71 1.62 -7.70 -8.13
C GLU A 71 0.26 -7.01 -7.89
N LEU A 72 -0.20 -6.96 -6.63
CA LEU A 72 -1.39 -6.23 -6.21
C LEU A 72 -1.19 -4.71 -6.19
N HIS A 73 -0.06 -4.25 -5.65
CA HIS A 73 0.27 -2.82 -5.58
C HIS A 73 0.37 -2.19 -6.98
N GLU A 74 0.93 -2.91 -7.95
CA GLU A 74 0.99 -2.47 -9.34
C GLU A 74 -0.41 -2.15 -9.90
N ARG A 75 -1.35 -3.08 -9.74
CA ARG A 75 -2.75 -2.92 -10.17
C ARG A 75 -3.46 -1.81 -9.40
N LEU A 76 -3.19 -1.69 -8.10
CA LEU A 76 -3.81 -0.67 -7.28
C LEU A 76 -3.46 0.74 -7.77
N MET A 77 -2.22 0.94 -8.20
CA MET A 77 -1.68 2.25 -8.61
C MET A 77 -1.96 2.62 -10.07
N GLU A 78 -2.60 1.76 -10.85
CA GLU A 78 -2.81 1.97 -12.30
C GLU A 78 -3.71 3.18 -12.59
N GLY A 79 -3.20 4.17 -13.33
CA GLY A 79 -3.98 5.32 -13.81
C GLY A 79 -4.59 6.20 -12.70
N VAL A 80 -4.06 6.13 -11.48
CA VAL A 80 -4.47 6.93 -10.31
C VAL A 80 -3.32 7.80 -9.82
N ARG A 81 -3.57 8.63 -8.81
CA ARG A 81 -2.56 9.57 -8.29
C ARG A 81 -1.24 8.90 -7.91
N GLY A 82 -1.31 7.69 -7.39
CA GLY A 82 -0.15 6.89 -6.97
C GLY A 82 0.65 6.23 -8.10
N GLU A 83 0.25 6.38 -9.37
CA GLU A 83 0.91 5.75 -10.52
C GLU A 83 2.41 6.07 -10.64
N LYS A 84 2.83 7.24 -10.15
CA LYS A 84 4.24 7.66 -10.16
C LYS A 84 5.03 7.20 -8.92
N ALA A 85 4.38 6.55 -7.96
CA ALA A 85 4.96 6.13 -6.69
C ALA A 85 5.52 4.69 -6.74
N TYR A 86 6.22 4.36 -7.83
CA TYR A 86 6.82 3.04 -8.07
C TYR A 86 5.83 1.87 -7.94
N PRO A 87 4.81 1.77 -8.82
CA PRO A 87 3.87 0.65 -8.84
C PRO A 87 4.61 -0.69 -8.87
N GLY A 88 4.16 -1.64 -8.05
CA GLY A 88 4.77 -2.97 -7.97
C GLY A 88 6.18 -3.02 -7.38
N GLU A 89 6.69 -1.94 -6.78
CA GLU A 89 7.99 -1.91 -6.13
C GLU A 89 7.92 -1.38 -4.69
N PHE A 90 8.99 -1.61 -3.94
CA PHE A 90 9.16 -0.95 -2.65
C PHE A 90 9.61 0.50 -2.84
N ARG A 91 9.28 1.36 -1.88
CA ARG A 91 9.68 2.75 -1.91
C ARG A 91 11.20 2.89 -2.01
N ARG A 92 11.63 3.79 -2.89
CA ARG A 92 13.04 4.16 -3.08
C ARG A 92 13.41 5.47 -2.39
N THR A 93 12.40 6.21 -1.94
CA THR A 93 12.54 7.50 -1.26
C THR A 93 11.94 7.44 0.13
N GLN A 94 12.37 8.34 1.01
CA GLN A 94 11.82 8.46 2.35
C GLN A 94 10.37 8.96 2.27
N ASP A 95 9.49 8.29 3.00
CA ASP A 95 8.13 8.76 3.26
C ASP A 95 8.02 9.29 4.69
N TRP A 96 7.02 10.12 4.93
CA TRP A 96 6.67 10.64 6.24
C TRP A 96 5.17 10.90 6.30
N ILE A 97 4.59 10.83 7.49
CA ILE A 97 3.17 11.02 7.73
C ILE A 97 3.00 12.24 8.63
N GLY A 98 2.26 13.22 8.15
CA GLY A 98 1.90 14.41 8.88
C GLY A 98 0.83 15.22 8.14
N PRO A 99 0.53 16.44 8.61
CA PRO A 99 -0.39 17.34 7.92
C PRO A 99 0.02 17.60 6.45
N PRO A 100 -0.93 17.95 5.57
CA PRO A 100 -0.61 18.38 4.20
C PRO A 100 0.48 19.46 4.19
N GLY A 101 1.46 19.33 3.29
CA GLY A 101 2.60 20.26 3.19
C GLY A 101 3.63 20.19 4.33
N CYS A 102 3.50 19.28 5.29
CA CYS A 102 4.49 19.18 6.38
C CYS A 102 5.84 18.66 5.87
N THR A 103 6.91 19.19 6.46
CA THR A 103 8.26 18.70 6.21
C THR A 103 8.55 17.44 7.04
N LEU A 104 9.66 16.75 6.71
CA LEU A 104 10.12 15.60 7.49
C LEU A 104 10.33 15.93 8.98
N ALA A 105 10.76 17.16 9.29
CA ALA A 105 11.01 17.61 10.67
C ALA A 105 9.72 17.82 11.47
N GLU A 106 8.62 18.12 10.79
CA GLU A 106 7.30 18.38 11.37
C GLU A 106 6.37 17.16 11.29
N ALA A 107 6.89 16.05 10.74
CA ALA A 107 6.13 14.83 10.56
C ALA A 107 5.71 14.24 11.91
N ARG A 108 4.46 13.80 12.00
CA ARG A 108 3.93 13.07 13.16
C ARG A 108 4.59 11.70 13.28
N PHE A 109 4.92 11.09 12.14
CA PHE A 109 5.57 9.79 12.09
C PHE A 109 6.47 9.69 10.86
N VAL A 110 7.66 9.12 11.07
CA VAL A 110 8.63 8.83 10.03
C VAL A 110 8.90 7.31 10.04
N PRO A 111 8.47 6.56 9.01
CA PRO A 111 8.81 5.13 8.91
C PRO A 111 10.33 4.93 8.75
N PRO A 112 10.84 3.70 8.98
CA PRO A 112 12.26 3.40 8.85
C PRO A 112 12.86 3.85 7.52
N PRO A 113 14.12 4.33 7.51
CA PRO A 113 14.87 4.63 6.30
C PRO A 113 14.89 3.49 5.30
N VAL A 114 15.03 3.83 4.01
CA VAL A 114 15.05 2.85 2.92
C VAL A 114 16.10 1.74 3.12
N PRO A 115 17.35 2.01 3.53
CA PRO A 115 18.32 0.95 3.80
C PRO A 115 17.84 -0.02 4.90
N GLU A 116 17.31 0.51 6.01
CA GLU A 116 16.82 -0.31 7.13
C GLU A 116 15.58 -1.13 6.76
N MET A 117 14.72 -0.59 5.89
CA MET A 117 13.59 -1.34 5.32
C MET A 117 14.08 -2.60 4.60
N TYR A 118 15.12 -2.51 3.77
CA TYR A 118 15.67 -3.70 3.09
C TYR A 118 16.38 -4.66 4.04
N CYS A 119 17.06 -4.15 5.07
CA CYS A 119 17.73 -4.97 6.10
C CYS A 119 16.75 -5.80 6.94
N SER A 120 15.46 -5.45 7.00
CA SER A 120 14.44 -6.16 7.78
C SER A 120 14.00 -7.52 7.21
N ASN A 121 14.82 -8.18 6.39
CA ASN A 121 14.54 -9.48 5.74
C ASN A 121 13.27 -9.51 4.89
N ILE A 122 12.79 -8.35 4.43
CA ILE A 122 11.67 -8.26 3.49
C ILE A 122 12.01 -9.09 2.24
N GLN A 123 13.21 -8.99 1.67
CA GLN A 123 13.50 -9.74 0.44
C GLN A 123 13.78 -11.26 0.62
N SER A 124 14.07 -11.75 1.83
CA SER A 124 14.75 -13.04 2.04
C SER A 124 13.88 -14.16 2.63
N SER A 125 12.58 -13.97 2.86
CA SER A 125 11.72 -15.02 3.41
C SER A 125 10.68 -15.52 2.40
N PRO A 126 10.43 -16.84 2.28
CA PRO A 126 9.13 -17.31 1.86
C PRO A 126 8.16 -16.97 3.00
N PHE A 127 7.69 -15.73 3.06
CA PHE A 127 6.68 -15.31 4.03
C PHE A 127 5.35 -15.96 3.66
N VAL A 128 5.26 -17.29 3.77
CA VAL A 128 4.01 -18.02 3.69
C VAL A 128 3.30 -17.74 4.99
N LEU A 129 2.30 -16.84 4.97
CA LEU A 129 1.34 -16.81 6.06
C LEU A 129 0.70 -18.20 6.13
N PRO A 130 0.86 -18.95 7.25
CA PRO A 130 0.14 -20.18 7.43
C PRO A 130 -1.35 -19.92 7.21
N ARG A 131 -2.04 -20.87 6.60
CA ARG A 131 -3.46 -20.79 6.20
C ARG A 131 -4.42 -20.47 7.36
N ASP A 132 -3.92 -20.52 8.60
CA ASP A 132 -4.67 -20.43 9.86
C ASP A 132 -4.44 -19.12 10.64
N TYR A 133 -4.05 -18.02 9.97
CA TYR A 133 -3.78 -16.73 10.64
C TYR A 133 -5.03 -16.05 11.25
N LEU A 134 -6.25 -16.43 10.84
CA LEU A 134 -7.49 -15.84 11.36
C LEU A 134 -7.71 -16.09 12.87
N VAL A 135 -7.12 -17.14 13.44
CA VAL A 135 -7.24 -17.44 14.88
C VAL A 135 -6.27 -16.60 15.72
N TRP A 136 -5.14 -16.17 15.15
CA TRP A 136 -4.08 -15.47 15.88
C TRP A 136 -4.33 -13.95 16.08
N LEU A 137 -5.11 -13.30 15.20
CA LEU A 137 -5.41 -11.88 15.31
C LEU A 137 -6.40 -11.53 16.44
N THR A 138 -7.24 -12.48 16.85
CA THR A 138 -8.29 -12.24 17.85
C THR A 138 -7.93 -12.71 19.27
N THR A 139 -6.87 -13.52 19.42
CA THR A 139 -6.51 -14.16 20.71
C THR A 139 -5.28 -13.58 21.39
N LEU A 140 -4.55 -12.65 20.77
CA LEU A 140 -3.39 -12.00 21.39
C LEU A 140 -3.77 -10.70 22.12
N PRO A 141 -3.47 -10.56 23.42
CA PRO A 141 -3.56 -9.30 24.12
C PRO A 141 -2.61 -8.26 23.49
N ARG A 142 -3.11 -7.02 23.32
CA ARG A 142 -2.45 -5.84 22.73
C ARG A 142 -1.01 -5.53 23.19
N GLN A 143 -0.52 -6.17 24.25
CA GLN A 143 0.77 -5.90 24.90
C GLN A 143 1.95 -6.77 24.38
N GLN A 144 1.70 -7.86 23.66
CA GLN A 144 2.78 -8.78 23.22
C GLN A 144 3.40 -8.46 21.84
N LEU A 145 2.90 -7.46 21.11
CA LEU A 145 3.50 -7.01 19.85
C LEU A 145 4.81 -6.22 20.02
N ARG A 146 5.19 -5.85 21.26
CA ARG A 146 6.46 -5.15 21.54
C ARG A 146 7.71 -6.03 21.45
N GLY A 147 7.58 -7.35 21.57
CA GLY A 147 8.74 -8.26 21.66
C GLY A 147 9.35 -8.69 20.32
N TRP A 148 8.58 -8.66 19.24
CA TRP A 148 9.01 -9.14 17.92
C TRP A 148 9.69 -8.05 17.08
N PHE A 149 9.37 -6.78 17.31
CA PHE A 149 9.93 -5.65 16.56
C PHE A 149 11.37 -5.27 16.98
N LEU A 150 11.87 -5.76 18.13
CA LEU A 150 13.15 -5.31 18.72
C LEU A 150 14.34 -6.28 18.53
N ARG A 151 14.16 -7.43 17.86
CA ARG A 151 15.28 -8.28 17.43
C ARG A 151 15.50 -8.17 15.93
N GLY A 152 15.84 -6.96 15.49
CA GLY A 152 16.31 -6.73 14.13
C GLY A 152 17.67 -7.41 13.94
N TYR A 153 17.68 -8.55 13.25
CA TYR A 153 18.90 -9.07 12.65
C TYR A 153 19.18 -8.26 11.38
N CYS A 154 19.98 -7.20 11.52
CA CYS A 154 20.70 -6.59 10.41
C CYS A 154 22.10 -7.22 10.42
N PRO A 155 22.44 -8.14 9.51
CA PRO A 155 23.83 -8.57 9.39
C PRO A 155 24.68 -7.35 8.99
N PRO A 156 25.86 -7.15 9.60
CA PRO A 156 26.75 -6.06 9.19
C PRO A 156 27.10 -6.21 7.70
N PRO A 157 27.38 -5.11 6.98
CA PRO A 157 27.91 -5.21 5.62
C PRO A 157 29.14 -6.11 5.67
N MET A 158 29.18 -7.12 4.80
CA MET A 158 30.38 -7.94 4.63
C MET A 158 31.51 -6.98 4.27
N ALA A 159 32.41 -6.76 5.22
CA ALA A 159 33.67 -6.08 4.94
C ALA A 159 34.36 -6.88 3.83
N ASP A 160 34.79 -6.16 2.80
CA ASP A 160 35.49 -6.70 1.65
C ASP A 160 36.61 -7.64 2.10
N ALA A 161 36.48 -8.91 1.73
CA ALA A 161 37.60 -9.82 1.71
C ALA A 161 38.49 -9.42 0.52
N ALA A 162 39.36 -8.45 0.73
CA ALA A 162 40.39 -8.07 -0.22
C ALA A 162 41.66 -7.60 0.50
N THR A 163 42.61 -8.55 0.56
CA THR A 163 44.06 -8.44 0.79
C THR A 163 44.55 -8.33 2.23
#